data_AF-A0A3D5SGT9-F1
#
_entry.id   AF-A0A3D5SGT9-F1
#
_cell.length_a   1.000
_cell.length_b   1.000
_cell.length_c   1.000
_cell.angle_alpha   90.00
_cell.angle_beta   90.00
_cell.angle_gamma   90.00
#
_symmetry.space_group_name_H-M   'P 1'
#
loop_
_entity.id
_entity.type
_entity.pdbx_description
1 polymer ?
#
loop_
_entity_poly.entity_id
_entity_poly.type
_entity_poly.pdbx_seq_one_letter_code
_entity_poly.pdbx_strand_id
1 'polypeptide(L)'
;MALFTRRVLQRLIFENATFLTKDQRQRHADAINRGGRESLAFEWEIVVLNALNRVFRVEHESERRSARPDAVALDRHSGEELFVADIATIFESGRNEANPFAEFQQAVAARAQKLGLAGHTLGFKIGGHKEGGRGKEVMRLRLPPLNAIG
;
A
#
# COMPACT_ATOMS: atom_id res chain seq x y z
N MET A 1 -7.75 -6.67 2.52
CA MET A 1 -7.94 -5.47 3.36
C MET A 1 -8.27 -4.34 2.41
N ALA A 2 -9.41 -3.67 2.56
CA ALA A 2 -9.79 -2.55 1.71
C ALA A 2 -9.44 -1.24 2.42
N LEU A 3 -8.72 -0.33 1.75
CA LEU A 3 -8.42 1.00 2.31
C LEU A 3 -9.61 1.95 2.14
N PHE A 4 -10.36 1.76 1.06
CA PHE A 4 -11.51 2.61 0.73
C PHE A 4 -12.81 1.83 0.85
N THR A 5 -13.89 2.53 1.20
CA THR A 5 -15.23 1.92 1.22
C THR A 5 -15.67 1.56 -0.20
N ARG A 6 -16.44 0.48 -0.34
CA ARG A 6 -17.01 0.05 -1.64
C ARG A 6 -17.71 1.18 -2.39
N ARG A 7 -18.48 2.01 -1.67
CA ARG A 7 -19.22 3.13 -2.27
C ARG A 7 -18.31 4.21 -2.84
N VAL A 8 -17.17 4.48 -2.18
CA VAL A 8 -16.15 5.41 -2.69
C VAL A 8 -15.53 4.85 -3.97
N LEU A 9 -15.10 3.59 -3.96
CA LEU A 9 -14.49 2.95 -5.14
C LEU A 9 -15.45 2.90 -6.33
N GLN A 10 -16.71 2.52 -6.10
CA GLN A 10 -17.74 2.54 -7.13
C GLN A 10 -17.91 3.95 -7.74
N ARG A 11 -18.00 4.98 -6.88
CA ARG A 11 -18.10 6.37 -7.35
C ARG A 11 -16.91 6.76 -8.22
N LEU A 12 -15.69 6.44 -7.78
CA LEU A 12 -14.46 6.76 -8.53
C LEU A 12 -14.40 6.03 -9.88
N ILE A 13 -14.81 4.76 -9.93
CA ILE A 13 -14.91 4.02 -11.19
C ILE A 13 -15.87 4.72 -12.16
N PHE A 14 -17.01 5.21 -11.68
CA PHE A 14 -17.95 5.96 -12.50
C PHE A 14 -17.41 7.33 -12.94
N GLU A 15 -16.78 8.09 -12.03
CA GLU A 15 -16.16 9.38 -12.36
C GLU A 15 -15.06 9.23 -13.42
N ASN A 16 -14.30 8.13 -13.37
CA ASN A 16 -13.24 7.83 -14.33
C ASN A 16 -13.76 7.39 -15.70
N ALA A 17 -15.08 7.24 -15.90
CA ALA A 17 -15.66 6.86 -17.19
C ALA A 17 -15.42 7.87 -18.31
N THR A 18 -14.97 9.08 -17.97
CA THR A 18 -14.58 10.13 -18.91
C THR A 18 -13.29 9.82 -19.67
N PHE A 19 -12.41 8.98 -19.12
CA PHE A 19 -11.11 8.65 -19.74
C PHE A 19 -10.76 7.15 -19.71
N LEU A 20 -11.46 6.33 -18.91
CA LEU A 20 -11.34 4.88 -18.92
C LEU A 20 -12.37 4.25 -19.85
N THR A 21 -12.00 3.19 -20.57
CA THR A 21 -12.94 2.37 -21.34
C THR A 21 -13.84 1.53 -20.42
N LYS A 22 -14.95 1.01 -20.95
CA LYS A 22 -15.85 0.11 -20.20
C LYS A 22 -15.09 -1.12 -19.68
N ASP A 23 -14.21 -1.69 -20.50
CA ASP A 23 -13.45 -2.89 -20.15
C ASP A 23 -12.38 -2.60 -19.09
N GLN A 24 -11.72 -1.43 -19.15
CA GLN A 24 -10.80 -0.97 -18.10
C GLN A 24 -11.51 -0.81 -16.76
N ARG A 25 -12.70 -0.17 -16.76
CA ARG A 25 -13.51 -0.02 -15.54
C ARG A 25 -13.98 -1.37 -14.99
N GLN A 26 -14.37 -2.30 -15.87
CA GLN A 26 -14.80 -3.63 -15.46
C GLN A 26 -13.64 -4.41 -14.86
N ARG A 27 -12.44 -4.37 -15.45
CA ARG A 27 -11.22 -4.99 -14.90
C ARG A 27 -10.92 -4.50 -13.49
N HIS A 28 -10.98 -3.19 -13.25
CA HIS A 28 -10.81 -2.62 -11.92
C HIS A 28 -11.88 -3.13 -10.94
N ALA A 29 -13.16 -3.11 -11.35
CA ALA A 29 -14.25 -3.59 -10.50
C ALA A 29 -14.08 -5.07 -10.15
N ASP A 30 -13.73 -5.92 -11.10
CA ASP A 30 -13.53 -7.34 -10.91
C ASP A 30 -12.33 -7.62 -10.00
N ALA A 31 -11.22 -6.94 -10.20
CA ALA A 31 -10.03 -7.08 -9.36
C ALA A 31 -10.28 -6.64 -7.91
N ILE A 32 -10.97 -5.52 -7.71
CA ILE A 32 -11.36 -5.06 -6.37
C ILE A 32 -12.33 -6.05 -5.71
N ASN A 33 -13.30 -6.60 -6.46
CA ASN A 33 -14.27 -7.57 -5.93
C ASN A 33 -13.65 -8.93 -5.60
N ARG A 34 -12.61 -9.38 -6.32
CA ARG A 34 -11.87 -10.61 -6.01
C ARG A 34 -11.17 -10.54 -4.65
N GLY A 35 -10.81 -9.34 -4.19
CA GLY A 35 -10.08 -9.13 -2.95
C GLY A 35 -8.63 -9.63 -3.03
N GLY A 36 -7.98 -9.74 -1.86
CA GLY A 36 -6.58 -10.18 -1.77
C GLY A 36 -5.57 -9.03 -1.79
N ARG A 37 -4.31 -9.34 -2.12
CA ARG A 37 -3.21 -8.35 -2.15
C ARG A 37 -3.29 -7.46 -3.39
N GLU A 38 -3.66 -8.04 -4.52
CA GLU A 38 -3.79 -7.32 -5.80
C GLU A 38 -4.92 -6.30 -5.76
N SER A 39 -6.00 -6.55 -5.01
CA SER A 39 -7.11 -5.58 -4.90
C SER A 39 -6.63 -4.22 -4.40
N LEU A 40 -5.62 -4.19 -3.51
CA LEU A 40 -5.05 -2.96 -3.00
C LEU A 40 -4.35 -2.14 -4.10
N ALA A 41 -3.68 -2.81 -5.04
CA ALA A 41 -3.04 -2.14 -6.17
C ALA A 41 -4.09 -1.45 -7.05
N PHE A 42 -5.15 -2.17 -7.41
CA PHE A 42 -6.26 -1.62 -8.20
C PHE A 42 -7.06 -0.53 -7.46
N GLU A 43 -7.18 -0.61 -6.12
CA GLU A 43 -7.75 0.46 -5.30
C GLU A 43 -6.93 1.75 -5.39
N TRP A 44 -5.60 1.66 -5.32
CA TRP A 44 -4.74 2.83 -5.45
C TRP A 44 -4.72 3.37 -6.86
N GLU A 45 -4.69 2.50 -7.86
CA GLU A 45 -4.72 2.86 -9.27
C GLU A 45 -5.96 3.72 -9.60
N ILE A 46 -7.17 3.26 -9.23
CA ILE A 46 -8.40 4.01 -9.52
C ILE A 46 -8.41 5.39 -8.83
N VAL A 47 -7.88 5.47 -7.61
CA VAL A 47 -7.84 6.70 -6.80
C VAL A 47 -6.83 7.70 -7.37
N VAL A 48 -5.63 7.24 -7.69
CA VAL A 48 -4.57 8.09 -8.24
C VAL A 48 -4.97 8.58 -9.64
N LEU A 49 -5.50 7.71 -10.50
CA LEU A 49 -6.02 8.10 -11.81
C LEU A 49 -7.10 9.18 -11.71
N ASN A 50 -8.06 9.02 -10.78
CA ASN A 50 -9.10 10.03 -10.56
C ASN A 50 -8.49 11.37 -10.12
N ALA A 51 -7.56 11.33 -9.16
CA ALA A 51 -6.91 12.53 -8.63
C ALA A 51 -6.09 13.25 -9.73
N LEU A 52 -5.31 12.51 -10.51
CA LEU A 52 -4.55 13.05 -11.64
C LEU A 52 -5.49 13.68 -12.67
N ASN A 53 -6.60 13.02 -13.00
CA ASN A 53 -7.59 13.54 -13.96
C ASN A 53 -8.40 14.73 -13.43
N ARG A 54 -8.16 15.23 -12.21
CA ARG A 54 -8.68 16.51 -11.74
C ARG A 54 -7.75 17.68 -12.06
N VAL A 55 -6.45 17.40 -12.20
CA VAL A 55 -5.42 18.42 -12.46
C VAL A 55 -5.04 18.42 -13.93
N PHE A 56 -4.81 17.24 -14.51
CA PHE A 56 -4.34 17.04 -15.88
C PHE A 56 -5.40 16.35 -16.72
N ARG A 57 -5.22 16.33 -18.04
CA ARG A 57 -5.91 15.35 -18.90
C ARG A 57 -5.13 14.04 -18.80
N VAL A 58 -5.79 12.95 -18.42
CA VAL A 58 -5.13 11.65 -18.23
C VAL A 58 -5.52 10.69 -19.35
N GLU A 59 -4.53 9.98 -19.87
CA GLU A 59 -4.75 8.77 -20.65
C GLU A 59 -4.24 7.56 -19.86
N HIS A 60 -5.02 6.48 -19.84
CA HIS A 60 -4.73 5.28 -19.06
C HIS A 60 -4.39 4.10 -19.96
N GLU A 61 -3.29 3.43 -19.65
CA GLU A 61 -2.75 2.32 -20.47
C GLU A 61 -2.64 2.71 -21.95
N SER A 62 -2.24 3.94 -22.25
CA SER A 62 -1.97 4.39 -23.62
C SER A 62 -0.66 3.78 -24.10
N GLU A 63 -0.64 3.29 -25.35
CA GLU A 63 0.62 2.89 -25.97
C GLU A 63 1.53 4.11 -26.11
N ARG A 64 2.70 4.05 -25.49
CA ARG A 64 3.75 5.06 -25.58
C ARG A 64 5.06 4.36 -25.92
N ARG A 65 5.49 4.50 -27.17
CA ARG A 65 6.66 3.81 -27.72
C ARG A 65 6.53 2.29 -27.54
N SER A 66 7.37 1.70 -26.69
CA SER A 66 7.43 0.26 -26.39
C SER A 66 6.88 -0.10 -25.00
N ALA A 67 6.20 0.84 -24.32
CA ALA A 67 5.63 0.64 -23.00
C ALA A 67 4.14 1.04 -22.97
N ARG A 68 3.45 0.54 -21.94
CA ARG A 68 2.02 0.82 -21.69
C ARG A 68 1.84 1.26 -20.23
N PRO A 69 2.20 2.50 -19.92
CA PRO A 69 2.17 3.02 -18.55
C PRO A 69 0.74 3.13 -18.01
N ASP A 70 0.59 3.09 -16.69
CA ASP A 70 -0.73 3.25 -16.07
C ASP A 70 -1.32 4.64 -16.31
N ALA A 71 -0.50 5.70 -16.32
CA ALA A 71 -0.95 7.06 -16.55
C ALA A 71 0.00 7.86 -17.45
N VAL A 72 -0.59 8.54 -18.44
CA VAL A 72 0.05 9.62 -19.19
C VAL A 72 -0.68 10.92 -18.86
N ALA A 73 0.02 11.88 -18.28
CA ALA A 73 -0.53 13.18 -17.93
C ALA A 73 -0.22 14.18 -19.05
N LEU A 74 -1.28 14.80 -19.58
CA LEU A 74 -1.22 15.82 -20.60
C LEU A 74 -1.71 17.16 -20.03
N ASP A 75 -1.10 18.26 -20.47
CA ASP A 75 -1.66 19.57 -20.23
C ASP A 75 -3.06 19.67 -20.87
N ARG A 76 -4.00 20.29 -20.16
CA ARG A 76 -5.40 20.35 -20.61
C ARG A 76 -5.62 21.27 -21.80
N HIS A 77 -4.77 22.28 -21.98
CA HIS A 77 -4.92 23.30 -22.98
C HIS A 77 -4.06 23.00 -24.20
N SER A 78 -2.76 22.73 -24.00
CA SER A 78 -1.84 22.44 -25.10
C SER A 78 -1.89 20.99 -25.57
N GLY A 79 -2.31 20.06 -24.70
CA GLY A 79 -2.23 18.62 -24.97
C GLY A 79 -0.80 18.06 -24.92
N GLU A 80 0.18 18.86 -24.48
CA GLU A 80 1.57 18.45 -24.33
C GLU A 80 1.71 17.41 -23.22
N GLU A 81 2.55 16.40 -23.44
CA GLU A 81 2.87 15.40 -22.44
C GLU A 81 3.73 16.01 -21.33
N LEU A 82 3.21 15.97 -20.11
CA LEU A 82 3.89 16.50 -18.92
C LEU A 82 4.72 15.43 -18.24
N PHE A 83 4.12 14.26 -18.00
CA PHE A 83 4.81 13.11 -17.44
C PHE A 83 4.08 11.79 -17.73
N VAL A 84 4.82 10.71 -17.52
CA VAL A 84 4.35 9.32 -17.58
C VAL A 84 4.63 8.66 -16.24
N ALA A 85 3.70 7.84 -15.74
CA ALA A 85 3.83 7.17 -14.45
C ALA A 85 3.20 5.78 -14.43
N ASP A 86 3.82 4.90 -13.65
CA ASP A 86 3.25 3.62 -13.20
C ASP A 86 2.82 3.75 -11.73
N ILE A 87 1.66 3.20 -11.39
CA ILE A 87 1.05 3.31 -10.07
C ILE A 87 1.31 2.02 -9.29
N ALA A 88 2.40 2.01 -8.54
CA ALA A 88 2.78 0.88 -7.72
C ALA A 88 2.26 1.01 -6.27
N THR A 89 1.74 -0.09 -5.73
CA THR A 89 1.41 -0.21 -4.30
C THR A 89 2.44 -1.05 -3.58
N ILE A 90 3.09 -0.46 -2.57
CA ILE A 90 3.99 -1.18 -1.67
C ILE A 90 3.18 -1.66 -0.47
N PHE A 91 3.14 -2.97 -0.29
CA PHE A 91 2.54 -3.61 0.88
C PHE A 91 3.63 -4.37 1.63
N GLU A 92 3.92 -3.97 2.87
CA GLU A 92 4.83 -4.70 3.76
C GLU A 92 4.11 -5.91 4.38
N SER A 93 3.92 -6.98 3.59
CA SER A 93 3.51 -8.28 4.12
C SER A 93 4.70 -9.00 4.77
N GLY A 94 4.53 -9.60 5.95
CA GLY A 94 5.50 -10.50 6.56
C GLY A 94 6.60 -9.84 7.41
N ARG A 95 6.68 -8.50 7.43
CA ARG A 95 7.61 -7.81 8.35
C ARG A 95 7.20 -7.94 9.81
N ASN A 96 5.90 -8.00 10.12
CA ASN A 96 5.43 -8.29 11.47
C ASN A 96 5.71 -9.74 11.87
N GLU A 97 5.61 -10.71 10.95
CA GLU A 97 5.99 -12.10 11.24
C GLU A 97 7.51 -12.23 11.49
N ALA A 98 8.32 -11.53 10.69
CA ALA A 98 9.77 -11.50 10.87
C ALA A 98 10.22 -10.66 12.08
N ASN A 99 9.41 -9.67 12.49
CA ASN A 99 9.64 -8.74 13.58
C ASN A 99 8.36 -8.55 14.41
N PRO A 100 8.00 -9.51 15.28
CA PRO A 100 6.76 -9.50 16.05
C PRO A 100 6.84 -8.52 17.23
N PHE A 101 7.09 -7.25 16.94
CA PHE A 101 7.32 -6.21 17.94
C PHE A 101 6.06 -5.92 18.75
N ALA A 102 4.89 -5.95 18.10
CA ALA A 102 3.62 -5.70 18.77
C ALA A 102 3.31 -6.82 19.77
N GLU A 103 3.51 -8.08 19.38
CA GLU A 103 3.35 -9.26 20.22
C GLU A 103 4.36 -9.25 21.38
N PHE A 104 5.62 -8.89 21.10
CA PHE A 104 6.65 -8.70 22.13
C PHE A 104 6.23 -7.64 23.14
N GLN A 105 5.78 -6.46 22.68
CA GLN A 105 5.35 -5.36 23.53
C GLN A 105 4.15 -5.77 24.41
N GLN A 106 3.19 -6.51 23.86
CA GLN A 106 2.05 -7.04 24.62
C GLN A 106 2.50 -8.04 25.69
N ALA A 107 3.42 -8.96 25.35
CA ALA A 107 3.95 -9.94 26.30
C ALA A 107 4.71 -9.26 27.45
N VAL A 108 5.54 -8.26 27.15
CA VAL A 108 6.26 -7.48 28.16
C VAL A 108 5.29 -6.71 29.06
N ALA A 109 4.28 -6.07 28.49
CA ALA A 109 3.27 -5.35 29.27
C ALA A 109 2.50 -6.29 30.20
N ALA A 110 2.06 -7.45 29.70
CA ALA A 110 1.35 -8.45 30.50
C ALA A 110 2.23 -9.00 31.64
N ARG A 111 3.53 -9.25 31.38
CA ARG A 111 4.47 -9.71 32.40
C ARG A 111 4.74 -8.63 33.44
N ALA A 112 4.94 -7.38 33.02
CA ALA A 112 5.12 -6.25 33.92
C ALA A 112 3.92 -6.05 34.84
N GLN A 113 2.70 -6.21 34.31
CA GLN A 113 1.49 -6.15 35.11
C GLN A 113 1.45 -7.24 36.19
N LYS A 114 1.79 -8.49 35.84
CA LYS A 114 1.87 -9.60 36.82
C LYS A 114 2.91 -9.37 37.91
N LEU A 115 3.98 -8.64 37.59
CA LEU A 115 5.05 -8.28 38.54
C LEU A 115 4.72 -7.01 39.35
N GLY A 116 3.51 -6.45 39.23
CA GLY A 116 3.11 -5.24 39.94
C GLY A 116 3.73 -3.95 39.39
N LEU A 117 4.36 -3.99 38.21
CA LEU A 117 5.00 -2.84 37.57
C LEU A 117 4.03 -2.00 36.71
N ALA A 118 2.73 -2.24 36.84
CA ALA A 118 1.67 -1.64 36.02
C ALA A 118 1.57 -0.11 36.09
N GLY A 119 2.23 0.54 37.06
CA GLY A 119 2.28 2.00 37.23
C GLY A 119 3.52 2.69 36.66
N HIS A 120 4.46 1.95 36.07
CA HIS A 120 5.72 2.51 35.57
C HIS A 120 5.80 2.46 34.03
N THR A 121 6.34 3.51 33.43
CA THR A 121 6.64 3.53 31.99
C THR A 121 7.83 2.62 31.71
N LEU A 122 7.57 1.44 31.15
CA LEU A 122 8.61 0.54 30.64
C LEU A 122 9.04 0.99 29.24
N GLY A 123 10.21 1.62 29.16
CA GLY A 123 10.86 1.94 27.90
C GLY A 123 11.90 0.88 27.55
N PHE A 124 11.88 0.39 26.32
CA PHE A 124 12.90 -0.51 25.80
C PHE A 124 13.42 -0.02 24.44
N LYS A 125 14.71 -0.20 24.21
CA LYS A 125 15.37 0.08 22.93
C LYS A 125 15.69 -1.25 22.27
N ILE A 126 15.13 -1.48 21.08
CA ILE A 126 15.33 -2.70 20.33
C ILE A 126 16.25 -2.39 19.15
N GLY A 127 17.42 -3.02 19.16
CA GLY A 127 18.34 -2.95 18.02
C GLY A 127 17.83 -3.80 16.85
N GLY A 128 18.36 -3.54 15.66
CA GLY A 128 18.11 -4.36 14.47
C GLY A 128 19.29 -4.35 13.54
N HIS A 129 19.29 -5.25 12.57
CA HIS A 129 20.27 -5.31 11.48
C HIS A 129 19.56 -5.61 10.16
N LYS A 130 20.18 -5.19 9.05
CA LYS A 130 19.70 -5.55 7.72
C LYS A 130 20.20 -6.94 7.34
N GLU A 131 19.33 -7.77 6.79
CA GLU A 131 19.66 -9.07 6.20
C GLU A 131 19.29 -9.07 4.71
N GLY A 132 20.09 -9.73 3.86
CA GLY A 132 19.83 -9.87 2.44
C GLY A 132 20.82 -9.15 1.52
N GLY A 133 20.77 -9.48 0.23
CA GLY A 133 21.62 -8.87 -0.80
C GLY A 133 21.17 -7.46 -1.19
N ARG A 134 22.05 -6.71 -1.87
CA ARG A 134 21.78 -5.34 -2.34
C ARG A 134 20.48 -5.28 -3.15
N GLY A 135 19.54 -4.43 -2.72
CA GLY A 135 18.20 -4.29 -3.33
C GLY A 135 17.13 -5.25 -2.79
N LYS A 136 17.50 -6.19 -1.90
CA LYS A 136 16.60 -7.12 -1.19
C LYS A 136 16.83 -7.08 0.32
N GLU A 137 17.40 -5.99 0.83
CA GLU A 137 17.69 -5.84 2.26
C GLU A 137 16.40 -5.72 3.07
N VAL A 138 16.24 -6.58 4.08
CA VAL A 138 15.12 -6.55 5.02
C VAL A 138 15.65 -6.23 6.41
N MET A 139 15.00 -5.30 7.12
CA MET A 139 15.32 -5.00 8.51
C MET A 139 14.83 -6.13 9.42
N ARG A 140 15.71 -6.65 10.28
CA ARG A 140 15.38 -7.65 11.29
C ARG A 140 15.69 -7.11 12.69
N LEU A 141 14.69 -7.12 13.56
CA LEU A 141 14.78 -6.67 14.94
C LEU A 141 15.38 -7.79 15.80
N ARG A 142 16.22 -7.41 16.77
CA ARG A 142 16.79 -8.32 17.76
C ARG A 142 15.80 -8.51 18.90
N LEU A 143 14.67 -9.15 18.58
CA LEU A 143 13.65 -9.52 19.54
C LEU A 143 13.99 -10.89 20.15
N PRO A 144 13.86 -11.07 21.47
CA PRO A 144 13.87 -12.40 22.06
C PRO A 144 12.63 -13.17 21.59
N PRO A 145 12.68 -14.52 21.59
CA PRO A 145 11.53 -15.32 21.22
C PRO A 145 10.40 -15.11 22.26
N LEU A 146 9.14 -15.08 21.79
CA LEU A 146 7.98 -14.72 22.62
C LEU A 146 7.81 -15.61 23.86
N ASN A 147 8.21 -16.88 23.77
CA ASN A 147 8.18 -17.84 24.88
C ASN A 147 9.21 -17.56 25.98
N ALA A 148 10.19 -16.68 25.75
CA ALA A 148 11.17 -16.28 26.75
C ALA A 148 10.67 -15.20 27.73
N ILE A 149 9.46 -14.65 27.52
CA ILE A 149 8.89 -13.52 28.30
C ILE A 149 7.95 -14.05 29.42
N GLY A 150 8.14 -15.31 29.83
CA GLY A 150 7.30 -16.04 30.82
C GLY A 150 7.11 -15.32 32.15
#